data_AF-A0A1W0E4L8-F1
#
_entry.id   AF-A0A1W0E4L8-F1
#
_cell.length_a   1.000
_cell.length_b   1.000
_cell.length_c   1.000
_cell.angle_alpha   90.00
_cell.angle_beta   90.00
_cell.angle_gamma   90.00
#
_symmetry.space_group_name_H-M   'P 1'
#
loop_
_entity.id
_entity.type
_entity.pdbx_description
1 polymer ?
#
loop_
_entity_poly.entity_id
_entity_poly.type
_entity_poly.pdbx_seq_one_letter_code
_entity_poly.pdbx_strand_id
1 'polypeptide(L)'
;MFVERTNEFYEKITFTDQKKIIRKKDIFYLKIYKEMETIEDLLKTNKRYQNILAFEETLFKLQQEVYALDLLKIEGLEDVFDGIKWILFNRLLHVKNLLKKRKLENSTEIYEEEYTENTLNDKKEAKQEINGNMLEQLECENKQILQSRQYEETQKKLRQINKVQTAIGEHLLVQNERIDDICETNKDTKDVFKKINKVYFNQNGSWFKRFVYKLILLFIFLLIILHYRNR
;
A
#
# COMPACT_ATOMS: atom_id res chain seq x y z
N MET A 1 -44.99 25.09 8.23
CA MET A 1 -44.32 23.93 7.62
C MET A 1 -42.79 23.93 7.85
N PHE A 2 -42.30 24.39 9.01
CA PHE A 2 -40.89 24.27 9.45
C PHE A 2 -40.78 23.86 10.94
N VAL A 3 -41.92 23.63 11.60
CA VAL A 3 -41.98 23.21 13.02
C VAL A 3 -42.15 21.69 13.15
N GLU A 4 -42.70 21.01 12.13
CA GLU A 4 -42.89 19.55 12.16
C GLU A 4 -41.59 18.75 11.96
N ARG A 5 -40.60 19.28 11.23
CA ARG A 5 -39.31 18.60 11.05
C ARG A 5 -38.40 18.66 12.28
N THR A 6 -38.53 19.70 13.10
CA THR A 6 -37.73 19.85 14.33
C THR A 6 -38.26 18.95 15.44
N ASN A 7 -39.57 18.71 15.48
CA ASN A 7 -40.19 17.77 16.41
C ASN A 7 -39.81 16.30 16.09
N GLU A 8 -39.66 15.95 14.82
CA GLU A 8 -39.20 14.61 14.39
C GLU A 8 -37.73 14.33 14.79
N PHE A 9 -36.92 15.39 14.89
CA PHE A 9 -35.54 15.32 15.36
C PHE A 9 -35.44 15.26 16.89
N TYR A 10 -36.29 16.01 17.60
CA TYR A 10 -36.38 15.94 19.07
C TYR A 10 -36.98 14.61 19.56
N GLU A 11 -37.97 14.03 18.87
CA GLU A 11 -38.46 12.67 19.19
C GLU A 11 -37.37 11.60 19.06
N LYS A 12 -36.41 11.76 18.15
CA LYS A 12 -35.29 10.81 18.00
C LYS A 12 -34.21 10.95 19.09
N ILE A 13 -34.10 12.10 19.72
CA ILE A 13 -33.07 12.36 20.75
C ILE A 13 -33.62 12.15 22.17
N THR A 14 -34.94 12.31 22.37
CA THR A 14 -35.56 12.30 23.71
C THR A 14 -36.11 10.94 24.16
N PHE A 15 -36.04 9.90 23.33
CA PHE A 15 -36.35 8.52 23.75
C PHE A 15 -35.09 7.76 24.17
N THR A 16 -34.63 8.06 25.38
CA THR A 16 -34.12 7.05 26.29
C THR A 16 -35.14 5.90 26.37
N ASP A 17 -34.66 4.67 26.18
CA ASP A 17 -35.34 3.42 26.49
C ASP A 17 -36.62 3.01 25.73
N GLN A 18 -36.57 3.02 24.40
CA GLN A 18 -37.30 1.97 23.67
C GLN A 18 -36.40 1.33 22.61
N LYS A 19 -36.01 0.08 22.91
CA LYS A 19 -35.61 -0.95 21.95
C LYS A 19 -36.60 -0.98 20.78
N LYS A 20 -36.44 -0.09 19.79
CA LYS A 20 -36.87 -0.39 18.43
C LYS A 20 -35.92 -1.46 17.94
N ILE A 21 -36.32 -2.70 18.19
CA ILE A 21 -35.86 -3.87 17.45
C ILE A 21 -36.17 -3.56 15.99
N ILE A 22 -35.24 -2.85 15.35
CA ILE A 22 -35.08 -2.92 13.90
C ILE A 22 -34.91 -4.41 13.67
N ARG A 23 -35.92 -5.05 13.09
CA ARG A 23 -35.78 -6.41 12.55
C ARG A 23 -34.64 -6.30 11.54
N LYS A 24 -33.42 -6.56 12.02
CA LYS A 24 -32.15 -6.34 11.31
C LYS A 24 -32.19 -7.21 10.07
N LYS A 25 -32.54 -6.61 8.93
CA LYS A 25 -32.03 -7.11 7.65
C LYS A 25 -30.51 -7.01 7.81
N ASP A 26 -29.82 -8.14 7.85
CA ASP A 26 -28.37 -8.16 8.07
C ASP A 26 -27.74 -7.22 7.05
N ILE A 27 -27.16 -6.13 7.56
CA ILE A 27 -26.42 -5.17 6.75
C ILE A 27 -25.28 -5.97 6.11
N PHE A 28 -25.05 -5.80 4.82
CA PHE A 28 -24.06 -6.57 4.04
C PHE A 28 -22.70 -6.71 4.77
N TYR A 29 -22.17 -5.62 5.31
CA TYR A 29 -20.91 -5.59 6.08
C TYR A 29 -20.98 -6.39 7.39
N LEU A 30 -22.14 -6.43 8.04
CA LEU A 30 -22.37 -7.20 9.26
C LEU A 30 -22.37 -8.71 8.98
N LYS A 31 -22.85 -9.12 7.80
CA LYS A 31 -22.79 -10.52 7.36
C LYS A 31 -21.33 -10.96 7.17
N ILE A 32 -20.55 -10.18 6.42
CA ILE A 32 -19.10 -10.42 6.24
C ILE A 32 -18.39 -10.52 7.59
N TYR A 33 -18.68 -9.58 8.50
CA TYR A 33 -18.09 -9.59 9.83
C TYR A 33 -18.42 -10.85 10.63
N LYS A 34 -19.70 -11.28 10.65
CA LYS A 34 -20.15 -12.50 11.33
C LYS A 34 -19.52 -13.76 10.74
N GLU A 35 -19.32 -13.80 9.42
CA GLU A 35 -18.65 -14.93 8.78
C GLU A 35 -17.18 -15.03 9.20
N MET A 36 -16.47 -13.90 9.32
CA MET A 36 -15.12 -13.87 9.88
C MET A 36 -15.08 -14.33 11.35
N GLU A 37 -16.06 -13.91 12.16
CA GLU A 37 -16.20 -14.32 13.56
C GLU A 37 -16.44 -15.82 13.71
N THR A 38 -17.30 -16.37 12.85
CA THR A 38 -17.58 -17.81 12.81
C THR A 38 -16.32 -18.60 12.47
N ILE A 39 -15.53 -18.15 11.48
CA ILE A 39 -14.26 -18.80 11.12
C ILE A 39 -13.27 -18.70 12.29
N GLU A 40 -13.17 -17.56 12.96
CA GLU A 40 -12.29 -17.39 14.11
C GLU A 40 -12.62 -18.38 15.24
N ASP A 41 -13.90 -18.53 15.57
CA ASP A 41 -14.33 -19.45 16.64
C ASP A 41 -14.15 -20.91 16.24
N LEU A 42 -14.36 -21.23 14.96
CA LEU A 42 -14.08 -22.56 14.43
C LEU A 42 -12.58 -22.87 14.44
N LEU A 43 -11.70 -21.89 14.20
CA LEU A 43 -10.24 -22.07 14.29
C LEU A 43 -9.73 -22.17 15.74
N LYS A 44 -10.46 -21.62 16.70
CA LYS A 44 -10.17 -21.81 18.14
C LYS A 44 -10.53 -23.23 18.58
N THR A 45 -11.64 -23.77 18.08
CA THR A 45 -12.22 -25.05 18.55
C THR A 45 -11.78 -26.27 17.73
N ASN A 46 -11.56 -26.16 16.42
CA ASN A 46 -11.14 -27.28 15.57
C ASN A 46 -9.63 -27.54 15.64
N LYS A 47 -9.26 -28.81 15.84
CA LYS A 47 -7.86 -29.29 15.81
C LYS A 47 -7.48 -30.01 14.52
N ARG A 48 -8.47 -30.43 13.70
CA ARG A 48 -8.22 -31.25 12.50
C ARG A 48 -7.72 -30.39 11.33
N TYR A 49 -6.59 -30.80 10.74
CA TYR A 49 -5.95 -30.09 9.62
C TYR A 49 -6.83 -29.98 8.36
N GLN A 50 -7.65 -30.99 8.06
CA GLN A 50 -8.59 -30.94 6.92
C GLN A 50 -9.60 -29.79 7.04
N ASN A 51 -10.09 -29.50 8.25
CA ASN A 51 -11.00 -28.38 8.48
C ASN A 51 -10.27 -27.03 8.33
N ILE A 52 -8.99 -26.97 8.72
CA ILE A 52 -8.13 -25.79 8.56
C ILE A 52 -7.95 -25.43 7.08
N LEU A 53 -7.76 -26.43 6.20
CA LEU A 53 -7.67 -26.20 4.75
C LEU A 53 -8.99 -25.68 4.16
N ALA A 54 -10.14 -26.20 4.60
CA ALA A 54 -11.45 -25.71 4.14
C ALA A 54 -11.71 -24.23 4.56
N PHE A 55 -11.15 -23.81 5.71
CA PHE A 55 -11.22 -22.41 6.13
C PHE A 55 -10.34 -21.49 5.26
N GLU A 56 -9.27 -21.99 4.64
CA GLU A 56 -8.40 -21.22 3.75
C GLU A 56 -9.17 -20.78 2.49
N GLU A 57 -9.96 -21.67 1.88
CA GLU A 57 -10.80 -21.36 0.73
C GLU A 57 -11.91 -20.36 1.07
N THR A 58 -12.56 -20.55 2.22
CA THR A 58 -13.64 -19.66 2.68
C THR A 58 -13.11 -18.26 2.97
N LEU A 59 -11.92 -18.17 3.57
CA LEU A 59 -11.27 -16.92 3.89
C LEU A 59 -10.76 -16.20 2.63
N PHE A 60 -10.36 -16.93 1.59
CA PHE A 60 -10.03 -16.36 0.29
C PHE A 60 -11.24 -15.69 -0.38
N LYS A 61 -12.43 -16.31 -0.29
CA LYS A 61 -13.68 -15.70 -0.78
C LYS A 61 -14.02 -14.42 -0.01
N LEU A 62 -13.96 -14.46 1.32
CA LEU A 62 -14.18 -13.27 2.17
C LEU A 62 -13.17 -12.14 1.86
N GLN A 63 -11.92 -12.49 1.54
CA GLN A 63 -10.93 -11.51 1.13
C GLN A 63 -11.33 -10.79 -0.16
N GLN A 64 -11.84 -11.52 -1.15
CA GLN A 64 -12.33 -10.91 -2.39
C GLN A 64 -13.52 -9.98 -2.13
N GLU A 65 -14.44 -10.38 -1.26
CA GLU A 65 -15.60 -9.55 -0.88
C GLU A 65 -15.20 -8.26 -0.16
N VAL A 66 -14.20 -8.32 0.74
CA VAL A 66 -13.67 -7.12 1.42
C VAL A 66 -13.00 -6.17 0.44
N TYR A 67 -12.19 -6.67 -0.49
CA TYR A 67 -11.55 -5.80 -1.49
C TYR A 67 -12.53 -5.22 -2.51
N ALA A 68 -13.63 -5.91 -2.80
CA ALA A 68 -14.69 -5.37 -3.64
C ALA A 68 -15.31 -4.08 -3.06
N LEU A 69 -15.18 -3.85 -1.74
CA LEU A 69 -15.66 -2.63 -1.09
C LEU A 69 -14.85 -1.39 -1.47
N ASP A 70 -13.60 -1.54 -1.88
CA ASP A 70 -12.75 -0.42 -2.32
C ASP A 70 -13.23 0.20 -3.64
N LEU A 71 -14.02 -0.56 -4.42
CA LEU A 71 -14.62 -0.10 -5.66
C LEU A 71 -15.86 0.77 -5.43
N LEU A 72 -16.43 0.76 -4.21
CA LEU A 72 -17.60 1.53 -3.86
C LEU A 72 -17.19 2.92 -3.35
N LYS A 73 -17.86 3.96 -3.86
CA LYS A 73 -17.79 5.32 -3.33
C LYS A 73 -19.16 5.71 -2.81
N ILE A 74 -19.23 6.19 -1.57
CA ILE A 74 -20.49 6.60 -0.93
C ILE A 74 -20.39 8.09 -0.65
N GLU A 75 -21.17 8.90 -1.37
CA GLU A 75 -21.22 10.34 -1.15
C GLU A 75 -21.87 10.67 0.20
N GLY A 76 -21.24 11.57 0.97
CA GLY A 76 -21.79 12.12 2.22
C GLY A 76 -21.57 11.31 3.50
N LEU A 77 -21.05 10.07 3.41
CA LEU A 77 -20.72 9.21 4.57
C LEU A 77 -19.36 8.50 4.40
N GLU A 78 -18.43 9.15 3.70
CA GLU A 78 -17.11 8.61 3.34
C GLU A 78 -16.33 8.11 4.56
N ASP A 79 -16.22 8.94 5.60
CA ASP A 79 -15.50 8.61 6.84
C ASP A 79 -16.05 7.35 7.55
N VAL A 80 -17.38 7.22 7.59
CA VAL A 80 -18.04 6.07 8.23
C VAL A 80 -17.82 4.81 7.40
N PHE A 81 -17.88 4.94 6.08
CA PHE A 81 -17.69 3.81 5.18
C PHE A 81 -16.24 3.31 5.18
N ASP A 82 -15.27 4.21 5.17
CA ASP A 82 -13.86 3.86 5.28
C ASP A 82 -13.51 3.28 6.66
N GLY A 83 -14.16 3.75 7.73
CA GLY A 83 -14.09 3.12 9.04
C GLY A 83 -14.58 1.67 9.04
N ILE A 84 -15.70 1.38 8.35
CA ILE A 84 -16.22 0.01 8.20
C ILE A 84 -15.25 -0.87 7.40
N LYS A 85 -14.69 -0.37 6.30
CA LYS A 85 -13.67 -1.10 5.52
C LYS A 85 -12.45 -1.43 6.37
N TRP A 86 -11.96 -0.46 7.15
CA TRP A 86 -10.81 -0.63 8.02
C TRP A 86 -11.05 -1.72 9.09
N ILE A 87 -12.24 -1.73 9.71
CA ILE A 87 -12.62 -2.77 10.68
C ILE A 87 -12.63 -4.15 10.03
N LEU A 88 -13.27 -4.30 8.85
CA LEU A 88 -13.35 -5.56 8.13
C LEU A 88 -11.95 -6.05 7.70
N PHE A 89 -11.11 -5.14 7.22
CA PHE A 89 -9.75 -5.44 6.80
C PHE A 89 -8.88 -5.94 7.97
N ASN A 90 -8.92 -5.24 9.10
CA ASN A 90 -8.16 -5.65 10.29
C ASN A 90 -8.62 -6.97 10.85
N ARG A 91 -9.94 -7.23 10.85
CA ARG A 91 -10.50 -8.51 11.29
C ARG A 91 -10.06 -9.64 10.37
N LEU A 92 -10.14 -9.44 9.05
CA LEU A 92 -9.65 -10.41 8.06
C LEU A 92 -8.16 -10.73 8.29
N LEU A 93 -7.33 -9.71 8.52
CA LEU A 93 -5.91 -9.89 8.80
C LEU A 93 -5.67 -10.69 10.09
N HIS A 94 -6.44 -10.41 11.14
CA HIS A 94 -6.38 -11.17 12.39
C HIS A 94 -6.70 -12.65 12.18
N VAL A 95 -7.80 -12.97 11.50
CA VAL A 95 -8.20 -14.36 11.23
C VAL A 95 -7.17 -15.07 10.34
N LYS A 96 -6.57 -14.39 9.36
CA LYS A 96 -5.46 -14.92 8.55
C LYS A 96 -4.24 -15.28 9.38
N ASN A 97 -3.84 -14.41 10.30
CA ASN A 97 -2.70 -14.65 11.15
C ASN A 97 -2.97 -15.83 12.09
N LEU A 98 -4.19 -15.94 12.60
CA LEU A 98 -4.62 -17.06 13.44
C LEU A 98 -4.60 -18.39 12.66
N LEU A 99 -5.11 -18.40 11.43
CA LEU A 99 -5.05 -19.55 10.53
C LEU A 99 -3.59 -19.97 10.26
N LYS A 100 -2.71 -19.01 9.94
CA LYS A 100 -1.29 -19.27 9.70
C LYS A 100 -0.60 -19.85 10.93
N LYS A 101 -0.90 -19.32 12.12
CA LYS A 101 -0.38 -19.83 13.39
C LYS A 101 -0.81 -21.28 13.63
N ARG A 102 -2.09 -21.59 13.43
CA ARG A 102 -2.61 -22.97 13.54
C ARG A 102 -1.99 -23.94 12.54
N LYS A 103 -1.75 -23.48 11.31
CA LYS A 103 -1.07 -24.28 10.27
C LYS A 103 0.35 -24.65 10.69
N LEU A 104 1.07 -23.71 11.32
CA LEU A 104 2.42 -23.95 11.85
C LEU A 104 2.40 -24.90 13.05
N GLU A 105 1.49 -24.69 14.01
CA GLU A 105 1.33 -25.55 15.19
C GLU A 105 1.03 -27.01 14.80
N ASN A 106 0.14 -27.23 13.82
CA ASN A 106 -0.17 -28.58 13.34
C ASN A 106 0.92 -29.18 12.43
N SER A 107 1.80 -28.36 11.83
CA SER A 107 2.92 -28.87 11.02
C SER A 107 4.06 -29.41 11.89
N THR A 108 4.19 -28.93 13.13
CA THR A 108 5.18 -29.40 14.11
C THR A 108 4.77 -30.68 14.86
N GLU A 109 3.51 -31.13 14.72
CA GLU A 109 3.02 -32.41 15.25
C GLU A 109 3.13 -33.57 14.23
N ILE A 110 3.91 -33.40 13.15
CA ILE A 110 4.41 -34.55 12.39
C ILE A 110 5.56 -35.12 13.22
N TYR A 111 5.26 -36.02 14.16
CA TYR A 111 6.28 -36.90 14.70
C TYR A 111 6.93 -37.60 13.51
N GLU A 112 8.23 -37.36 13.30
CA GLU A 112 9.06 -38.35 12.62
C GLU A 112 8.81 -39.66 13.38
N GLU A 113 8.17 -40.63 12.74
CA GLU A 113 8.34 -42.01 13.16
C GLU A 113 9.83 -42.30 12.99
N GLU A 114 10.60 -42.09 14.06
CA GLU A 114 11.90 -42.72 14.22
C GLU A 114 11.62 -44.21 14.12
N TYR A 115 11.91 -44.79 12.95
CA TYR A 115 12.02 -46.22 12.80
C TYR A 115 13.10 -46.68 13.77
N THR A 116 12.70 -47.11 14.96
CA THR A 116 13.57 -47.86 15.86
C THR A 116 14.01 -49.09 15.10
N GLU A 117 15.29 -49.10 14.75
CA GLU A 117 16.02 -50.15 14.05
C GLU A 117 16.15 -51.38 14.95
N ASN A 118 15.03 -52.00 15.34
CA ASN A 118 14.98 -53.17 16.22
C ASN A 118 13.76 -54.03 15.90
N THR A 119 13.66 -54.53 14.67
CA THR A 119 12.93 -55.77 14.35
C THR A 119 13.36 -56.32 12.99
N LEU A 120 14.67 -56.56 12.83
CA LEU A 120 15.23 -57.14 11.60
C LEU A 120 15.23 -58.68 11.58
N ASN A 121 14.44 -59.36 12.43
CA ASN A 121 14.46 -60.82 12.48
C ASN A 121 13.14 -61.58 12.23
N ASP A 122 11.99 -60.92 12.01
CA ASP A 122 10.72 -61.66 11.81
C ASP A 122 9.93 -61.29 10.53
N LYS A 123 10.59 -60.82 9.47
CA LYS A 123 9.93 -60.65 8.16
C LYS A 123 10.70 -61.30 7.02
N LYS A 124 10.87 -62.62 7.12
CA LYS A 124 10.71 -63.45 5.92
C LYS A 124 9.19 -63.59 5.71
N GLU A 125 8.75 -63.38 4.47
CA GLU A 125 7.35 -63.51 4.01
C GLU A 125 6.46 -62.25 4.09
N ALA A 126 6.81 -61.24 3.28
CA ALA A 126 5.79 -60.45 2.57
C ALA A 126 6.44 -59.75 1.37
N LYS A 127 6.82 -60.53 0.34
CA LYS A 127 6.90 -59.96 -1.02
C LYS A 127 5.45 -59.69 -1.44
N GLN A 128 4.91 -58.55 -1.04
CA GLN A 128 3.72 -58.02 -1.71
C GLN A 128 4.15 -57.74 -3.15
N GLU A 129 3.61 -58.52 -4.08
CA GLU A 129 3.68 -58.20 -5.50
C GLU A 129 3.10 -56.80 -5.68
N ILE A 130 3.97 -55.84 -6.00
CA ILE A 130 3.53 -54.51 -6.42
C ILE A 130 2.78 -54.73 -7.73
N ASN A 131 1.46 -54.74 -7.62
CA ASN A 131 0.56 -54.91 -8.75
C ASN A 131 0.79 -53.75 -9.74
N GLY A 132 0.78 -53.99 -11.05
CA GLY A 132 1.14 -52.98 -12.06
C GLY A 132 0.35 -51.68 -11.95
N ASN A 133 -0.91 -51.75 -11.53
CA ASN A 133 -1.77 -50.59 -11.26
C ASN A 133 -1.28 -49.71 -10.10
N MET A 134 -0.63 -50.30 -9.09
CA MET A 134 -0.11 -49.56 -7.93
C MET A 134 1.18 -48.80 -8.28
N LEU A 135 1.97 -49.35 -9.21
CA LEU A 135 3.15 -48.67 -9.76
C LEU A 135 2.74 -47.47 -10.64
N GLU A 136 1.71 -47.62 -11.49
CA GLU A 136 1.16 -46.52 -12.30
C GLU A 136 0.56 -45.38 -11.44
N GLN A 137 -0.12 -45.72 -10.34
CA GLN A 137 -0.63 -44.72 -9.40
C GLN A 137 0.50 -43.92 -8.73
N LEU A 138 1.57 -44.60 -8.29
CA LEU A 138 2.74 -43.95 -7.70
C LEU A 138 3.48 -43.05 -8.69
N GLU A 139 3.56 -43.44 -9.97
CA GLU A 139 4.15 -42.60 -11.02
C GLU A 139 3.29 -41.37 -11.33
N CYS A 140 1.96 -41.51 -11.33
CA CYS A 140 1.05 -40.38 -11.50
C CYS A 140 1.13 -39.38 -10.33
N GLU A 141 1.16 -39.87 -9.09
CA GLU A 141 1.33 -39.02 -7.91
C GLU A 141 2.68 -38.29 -7.94
N ASN A 142 3.77 -38.97 -8.27
CA ASN A 142 5.08 -38.33 -8.42
C ASN A 142 5.09 -37.25 -9.49
N LYS A 143 4.44 -37.47 -10.65
CA LYS A 143 4.29 -36.45 -11.70
C LYS A 143 3.51 -35.24 -11.20
N GLN A 144 2.43 -35.42 -10.45
CA GLN A 144 1.67 -34.32 -9.86
C GLN A 144 2.49 -33.53 -8.84
N ILE A 145 3.28 -34.20 -7.99
CA ILE A 145 4.17 -33.57 -7.02
C ILE A 145 5.26 -32.75 -7.72
N LEU A 146 5.82 -33.26 -8.82
CA LEU A 146 6.85 -32.57 -9.59
C LEU A 146 6.30 -31.32 -10.29
N GLN A 147 5.09 -31.41 -10.87
CA GLN A 147 4.40 -30.27 -11.48
C GLN A 147 4.03 -29.20 -10.44
N SER A 148 3.61 -29.60 -9.25
CA SER A 148 3.28 -28.65 -8.16
C SER A 148 4.52 -27.95 -7.60
N ARG A 149 5.67 -28.62 -7.51
CA ARG A 149 6.95 -27.97 -7.15
C ARG A 149 7.41 -26.95 -8.20
N GLN A 150 7.28 -27.28 -9.49
CA GLN A 150 7.57 -26.33 -10.57
C GLN A 150 6.65 -25.11 -10.53
N TYR A 151 5.37 -25.32 -10.17
CA TYR A 151 4.41 -24.24 -9.97
C TYR A 151 4.79 -23.33 -8.80
N GLU A 152 5.22 -23.90 -7.66
CA GLU A 152 5.70 -23.13 -6.51
C GLU A 152 6.96 -22.30 -6.82
N GLU A 153 7.94 -22.88 -7.53
CA GLU A 153 9.11 -22.14 -7.99
C GLU A 153 8.74 -20.99 -8.93
N THR A 154 7.81 -21.24 -9.85
CA THR A 154 7.33 -20.23 -10.80
C THR A 154 6.61 -19.10 -10.07
N GLN A 155 5.77 -19.41 -9.09
CA GLN A 155 5.13 -18.42 -8.22
C GLN A 155 6.14 -17.60 -7.41
N LYS A 156 7.21 -18.24 -6.90
CA LYS A 156 8.28 -17.54 -6.20
C LYS A 156 9.02 -16.57 -7.11
N LYS A 157 9.35 -16.99 -8.34
CA LYS A 157 9.95 -16.12 -9.37
C LYS A 157 9.04 -14.96 -9.75
N LEU A 158 7.73 -15.20 -9.93
CA LEU A 158 6.73 -14.15 -10.20
C LEU A 158 6.66 -13.12 -9.08
N ARG A 159 6.68 -13.56 -7.81
CA ARG A 159 6.73 -12.63 -6.66
C ARG A 159 8.02 -11.81 -6.63
N GLN A 160 9.16 -12.40 -7.00
CA GLN A 160 10.43 -11.68 -7.11
C GLN A 160 10.38 -10.64 -8.23
N ILE A 161 9.83 -10.98 -9.40
CA ILE A 161 9.64 -10.05 -10.51
C ILE A 161 8.76 -8.88 -10.08
N ASN A 162 7.62 -9.14 -9.41
CA ASN A 162 6.75 -8.08 -8.91
C ASN A 162 7.47 -7.15 -7.93
N LYS A 163 8.27 -7.69 -7.00
CA LYS A 163 9.08 -6.86 -6.08
C LYS A 163 10.06 -5.96 -6.81
N VAL A 164 10.73 -6.49 -7.84
CA VAL A 164 11.66 -5.70 -8.66
C VAL A 164 10.92 -4.62 -9.43
N GLN A 165 9.76 -4.93 -10.01
CA GLN A 165 8.93 -3.94 -10.71
C GLN A 165 8.43 -2.83 -9.79
N THR A 166 8.03 -3.14 -8.56
CA THR A 166 7.65 -2.13 -7.55
C THR A 166 8.83 -1.23 -7.22
N ALA A 167 10.02 -1.80 -6.97
CA ALA A 167 11.23 -1.03 -6.69
C ALA A 167 11.63 -0.12 -7.87
N ILE A 168 11.50 -0.60 -9.11
CA ILE A 168 11.73 0.22 -10.31
C ILE A 168 10.73 1.40 -10.33
N GLY A 169 9.45 1.16 -10.05
CA GLY A 169 8.44 2.20 -9.99
C GLY A 169 8.75 3.29 -8.95
N GLU A 170 9.16 2.89 -7.75
CA GLU A 170 9.59 3.81 -6.68
C GLU A 170 10.82 4.63 -7.11
N HIS A 171 11.83 3.99 -7.71
CA HIS A 171 13.01 4.68 -8.22
C HIS A 171 12.68 5.68 -9.34
N LEU A 172 11.70 5.37 -10.21
CA LEU A 172 11.25 6.30 -11.25
C LEU A 172 10.53 7.52 -10.66
N LEU A 173 9.70 7.33 -9.62
CA LEU A 173 9.06 8.44 -8.92
C LEU A 173 10.09 9.39 -8.30
N VAL A 174 11.08 8.85 -7.57
CA VAL A 174 12.16 9.66 -6.98
C VAL A 174 12.99 10.37 -8.06
N GLN A 175 13.20 9.73 -9.22
CA GLN A 175 13.91 10.37 -10.32
C GLN A 175 13.11 11.52 -10.93
N ASN A 176 11.79 11.40 -11.06
CA ASN A 176 10.95 12.50 -11.53
C ASN A 176 11.01 13.71 -10.59
N GLU A 177 10.91 13.48 -9.29
CA GLU A 177 11.03 14.56 -8.28
C GLU A 177 12.37 15.30 -8.42
N ARG A 178 13.48 14.55 -8.59
CA ARG A 178 14.79 15.16 -8.83
C ARG A 178 14.87 15.93 -10.16
N ILE A 179 14.20 15.48 -11.21
CA ILE A 179 14.16 16.19 -12.49
C ILE A 179 13.40 17.50 -12.34
N ASP A 180 12.31 17.51 -11.58
CA ASP A 180 11.54 18.72 -11.30
C ASP A 180 12.37 19.74 -10.53
N ASP A 181 13.11 19.32 -9.50
CA ASP A 181 14.07 20.16 -8.76
C ASP A 181 15.15 20.76 -9.69
N ILE A 182 15.70 19.94 -10.59
CA ILE A 182 16.69 20.41 -11.58
C ILE A 182 16.06 21.43 -12.54
N CYS A 183 14.82 21.21 -12.98
CA CYS A 183 14.09 22.15 -13.83
C CYS A 183 13.84 23.48 -13.11
N GLU A 184 13.45 23.45 -11.84
CA GLU A 184 13.20 24.64 -11.03
C GLU A 184 14.49 25.43 -10.80
N THR A 185 15.57 24.77 -10.36
CA THR A 185 16.88 25.42 -10.18
C THR A 185 17.43 26.03 -11.47
N ASN A 186 17.20 25.38 -12.62
CA ASN A 186 17.63 25.89 -13.91
C ASN A 186 16.79 27.10 -14.35
N LYS A 187 15.49 27.11 -14.05
CA LYS A 187 14.59 28.26 -14.25
C LYS A 187 15.01 29.46 -13.40
N ASP A 188 15.33 29.22 -12.12
CA ASP A 188 15.82 30.25 -11.21
C ASP A 188 17.17 30.82 -11.67
N THR A 189 18.08 29.95 -12.09
CA THR A 189 19.38 30.34 -12.64
C THR A 189 19.20 31.22 -13.88
N LYS A 190 18.28 30.86 -14.78
CA LYS A 190 17.95 31.66 -15.96
C LYS A 190 17.38 33.03 -15.60
N ASP A 191 16.52 33.11 -14.59
CA ASP A 191 15.95 34.37 -14.12
C ASP A 191 16.99 35.26 -13.42
N VAL A 192 17.90 34.67 -12.65
CA VAL A 192 19.05 35.37 -12.08
C VAL A 192 19.95 35.91 -13.19
N PHE A 193 20.31 35.10 -14.19
CA PHE A 193 21.08 35.56 -15.35
C PHE A 193 20.37 36.69 -16.09
N LYS A 194 19.05 36.61 -16.30
CA LYS A 194 18.27 37.68 -16.94
C LYS A 194 18.27 38.96 -16.12
N LYS A 195 18.17 38.87 -14.79
CA LYS A 195 18.27 40.02 -13.88
C LYS A 195 19.66 40.64 -13.89
N ILE A 196 20.71 39.81 -13.81
CA ILE A 196 22.11 40.24 -13.91
C ILE A 196 22.33 40.95 -15.24
N ASN A 197 21.89 40.35 -16.36
CA ASN A 197 22.05 40.93 -17.68
C ASN A 197 21.29 42.27 -17.80
N LYS A 198 20.08 42.38 -17.24
CA LYS A 198 19.35 43.64 -17.16
C LYS A 198 20.10 44.70 -16.34
N VAL A 199 20.73 44.33 -15.24
CA VAL A 199 21.54 45.25 -14.42
C VAL A 199 22.80 45.70 -15.18
N TYR A 200 23.53 44.79 -15.81
CA TYR A 200 24.72 45.13 -16.61
C TYR A 200 24.38 46.01 -17.83
N PHE A 201 23.26 45.76 -18.52
CA PHE A 201 22.85 46.56 -19.67
C PHE A 201 22.10 47.87 -19.31
N ASN A 202 21.41 47.94 -18.15
CA ASN A 202 20.81 49.20 -17.66
C ASN A 202 21.81 50.09 -16.90
N GLN A 203 22.98 49.58 -16.50
CA GLN A 203 24.10 50.40 -16.00
C GLN A 203 24.90 51.05 -17.14
N ASN A 204 24.23 51.43 -18.22
CA ASN A 204 24.77 52.43 -19.12
C ASN A 204 25.03 53.71 -18.30
N GLY A 205 26.31 53.96 -18.01
CA GLY A 205 26.84 55.10 -17.24
C GLY A 205 26.58 56.47 -17.88
N SER A 206 25.45 56.66 -18.55
CA SER A 206 25.00 57.90 -19.17
C SER A 206 24.83 58.99 -18.13
N TRP A 207 24.21 58.71 -16.98
CA TRP A 207 24.00 59.74 -15.95
C TRP A 207 25.31 60.18 -15.30
N PHE A 208 26.17 59.23 -14.89
CA PHE A 208 27.48 59.56 -14.31
C PHE A 208 28.41 60.24 -15.33
N LYS A 209 28.48 59.77 -16.58
CA LYS A 209 29.24 60.44 -17.65
C LYS A 209 28.74 61.85 -17.93
N ARG A 210 27.41 62.06 -17.95
CA ARG A 210 26.80 63.40 -18.10
C ARG A 210 27.11 64.31 -16.92
N PHE A 211 27.11 63.78 -15.70
CA PHE A 211 27.48 64.53 -14.50
C PHE A 211 28.95 64.95 -14.52
N VAL A 212 29.86 64.01 -14.80
CA VAL A 212 31.31 64.27 -14.90
C VAL A 212 31.60 65.31 -15.99
N TYR A 213 30.93 65.23 -17.15
CA TYR A 213 31.06 66.23 -18.20
C TYR A 213 30.67 67.64 -17.75
N LYS A 214 29.52 67.78 -17.06
CA LYS A 214 29.07 69.07 -16.51
C LYS A 214 30.05 69.63 -15.47
N LEU A 215 30.61 68.75 -14.64
CA LEU A 215 31.59 69.11 -13.61
C LEU A 215 32.90 69.61 -14.25
N ILE A 216 33.40 68.94 -15.29
CA ILE A 216 34.57 69.39 -16.05
C ILE A 216 34.32 70.76 -16.69
N LEU A 217 33.15 70.97 -17.31
CA LEU A 217 32.77 72.26 -17.89
C LEU A 217 32.79 73.39 -16.85
N LEU A 218 32.30 73.13 -15.64
CA LEU A 218 32.27 74.10 -14.56
C LEU A 218 33.70 74.45 -14.08
N PHE A 219 34.59 73.46 -13.98
CA PHE A 219 36.00 73.72 -13.68
C PHE A 219 36.71 74.53 -14.77
N ILE A 220 36.45 74.26 -16.04
CA ILE A 220 36.98 75.07 -17.15
C ILE A 220 36.50 76.52 -17.01
N PHE A 221 35.23 76.73 -16.71
CA PHE A 221 34.67 78.07 -16.53
C PHE A 221 35.30 78.82 -15.35
N LEU A 222 35.48 78.13 -14.21
CA LEU A 222 36.18 78.68 -13.06
C LEU A 222 37.63 79.03 -13.39
N LEU A 223 38.35 78.18 -14.11
CA LEU A 223 39.73 78.44 -14.53
C LEU A 223 39.83 79.65 -15.47
N ILE A 224 38.87 79.84 -16.38
CA ILE A 224 38.81 81.03 -17.25
C ILE A 224 38.60 82.29 -16.41
N ILE A 225 37.66 82.27 -15.46
CA ILE A 225 37.41 83.41 -14.57
C ILE A 225 38.65 83.72 -13.72
N LEU A 226 39.30 82.69 -13.19
CA LEU A 226 40.47 82.82 -12.34
C LEU A 226 41.68 83.34 -13.14
N HIS A 227 41.86 82.88 -14.39
CA HIS A 227 42.85 83.40 -15.31
C HIS A 227 42.59 84.88 -15.66
N TYR A 228 41.33 85.25 -15.90
CA TYR A 228 40.94 86.63 -16.17
C TYR A 228 41.16 87.55 -14.97
N ARG A 229 40.93 87.06 -13.75
CA ARG A 229 41.13 87.84 -12.51
C ARG A 229 42.60 87.93 -12.07
N ASN A 230 43.42 86.96 -12.47
CA ASN A 230 44.84 86.91 -12.15
C ASN A 230 45.72 87.59 -13.23
N ARG A 231 45.08 88.18 -14.24
CA ARG A 231 45.68 89.02 -15.28
C ARG A 231 45.22 90.46 -15.09
#